data_AF-A0A7C3AER4-F1
#
_entry.id   AF-A0A7C3AER4-F1
#
_cell.length_a   1.000
_cell.length_b   1.000
_cell.length_c   1.000
_cell.angle_alpha   90.00
_cell.angle_beta   90.00
_cell.angle_gamma   90.00
#
_symmetry.space_group_name_H-M   'P 1'
#
loop_
_entity.id
_entity.type
_entity.pdbx_description
1 polymer ?
#
loop_
_entity_poly.entity_id
_entity_poly.type
_entity_poly.pdbx_seq_one_letter_code
_entity_poly.pdbx_strand_id
1 'polypeptide(L)' 'MIVKTKIFALYDGKYKNLSDLAQAMGISVSQVYRVREGKRNINQKFLVGAINAFPGYKLDDLFYLAPELPTVTNN' A
#
# COMPACT_ATOMS: atom_id res chain seq x y z
N MET A 1 -8.92 7.11 -12.57
CA MET A 1 -9.11 6.18 -11.43
C MET A 1 -7.74 5.70 -11.00
N ILE A 2 -7.42 5.77 -9.71
CA ILE A 2 -6.15 5.32 -9.13
C ILE A 2 -6.39 4.16 -8.18
N VAL A 3 -5.43 3.23 -8.11
CA VAL A 3 -5.45 2.15 -7.12
C VAL A 3 -4.95 2.72 -5.79
N LYS A 4 -5.73 2.53 -4.73
CA LYS A 4 -5.35 2.80 -3.35
C LYS A 4 -5.37 1.51 -2.54
N THR A 5 -4.78 1.54 -1.35
CA THR A 5 -4.63 0.36 -0.49
C THR A 5 -5.20 0.60 0.90
N LYS A 6 -5.74 -0.48 1.50
CA LYS A 6 -6.22 -0.54 2.89
C LYS A 6 -5.20 -1.19 3.81
N ILE A 7 -4.05 -1.68 3.31
CA ILE A 7 -3.08 -2.43 4.13
C ILE A 7 -2.55 -1.63 5.31
N PHE A 8 -2.52 -0.30 5.22
CA PHE A 8 -2.10 0.58 6.31
C PHE A 8 -3.10 0.63 7.47
N ALA A 9 -4.35 0.22 7.26
CA ALA A 9 -5.31 0.00 8.34
C ALA A 9 -5.31 -1.46 8.84
N LEU A 10 -4.87 -2.41 7.99
CA LEU A 10 -4.88 -3.85 8.31
C LEU A 10 -3.59 -4.36 8.97
N TYR A 11 -2.48 -3.61 8.89
CA TYR A 11 -1.20 -4.09 9.42
C TYR A 11 -1.14 -4.04 10.96
N ASP A 12 -1.92 -3.15 11.59
CA ASP A 12 -2.01 -3.04 13.05
C ASP A 12 -2.57 -4.35 13.62
N GLY A 13 -1.75 -5.04 14.42
CA GLY A 13 -2.05 -6.37 14.99
C GLY A 13 -1.37 -7.54 14.26
N LYS A 14 -0.95 -7.37 13.00
CA LYS A 14 -0.19 -8.40 12.24
C LYS A 14 1.31 -8.10 12.16
N TYR A 15 1.67 -6.83 12.10
CA TYR A 15 3.05 -6.35 12.02
C TYR A 15 3.29 -5.24 13.05
N LYS A 16 4.49 -5.20 13.65
CA LYS A 16 4.76 -4.21 14.72
C LYS A 16 5.00 -2.82 14.18
N ASN A 17 5.47 -2.71 12.93
CA ASN A 17 5.84 -1.46 12.28
C ASN A 17 5.90 -1.63 10.75
N LEU A 18 6.16 -0.52 10.03
CA LEU A 18 6.25 -0.52 8.57
C LEU A 18 7.47 -1.27 8.01
N SER A 19 8.55 -1.40 8.77
CA SER A 19 9.72 -2.19 8.36
C SER A 19 9.39 -3.68 8.34
N ASP A 20 8.70 -4.17 9.37
CA ASP A 20 8.21 -5.56 9.44
C ASP A 20 7.25 -5.85 8.28
N LEU A 21 6.33 -4.92 8.00
CA LEU A 21 5.44 -5.01 6.84
C LEU A 21 6.22 -5.07 5.52
N ALA A 22 7.19 -4.18 5.33
CA ALA A 22 8.00 -4.15 4.11
C ALA A 22 8.78 -5.46 3.89
N GLN A 23 9.32 -6.01 4.99
CA GLN A 23 10.00 -7.30 4.98
C GLN A 23 9.05 -8.42 4.56
N ALA A 24 7.84 -8.49 5.14
CA ALA A 24 6.84 -9.48 4.76
C ALA A 24 6.37 -9.32 3.29
N MET A 25 6.30 -8.09 2.80
CA MET A 25 5.98 -7.79 1.41
C MET A 25 7.13 -8.06 0.43
N GLY A 26 8.36 -8.29 0.91
CA GLY A 26 9.54 -8.45 0.05
C GLY A 26 9.92 -7.18 -0.73
N ILE A 27 9.62 -6.00 -0.19
CA ILE A 27 9.94 -4.70 -0.81
C ILE A 27 10.74 -3.80 0.14
N SER A 28 11.33 -2.73 -0.40
CA SER A 28 12.06 -1.79 0.44
C SER A 28 11.11 -0.96 1.32
N VAL A 29 11.54 -0.69 2.54
CA VAL A 29 10.82 0.17 3.50
C VAL A 29 10.51 1.54 2.88
N SER A 30 11.43 2.10 2.10
CA SER A 30 11.22 3.37 1.38
C SER A 30 10.06 3.29 0.38
N GLN A 31 9.84 2.16 -0.29
CA GLN A 31 8.66 2.01 -1.15
C GLN A 31 7.36 2.02 -0.36
N VAL A 32 7.33 1.38 0.82
CA VAL A 32 6.17 1.41 1.72
C VAL A 32 5.85 2.84 2.16
N TYR A 33 6.86 3.59 2.62
CA TYR A 33 6.67 5.00 3.01
C TYR A 33 6.18 5.88 1.86
N ARG A 34 6.77 5.76 0.67
CA ARG A 34 6.37 6.59 -0.48
C ARG A 34 4.93 6.33 -0.92
N VAL A 35 4.45 5.08 -0.83
CA VAL A 35 3.04 4.76 -1.11
C VAL A 35 2.14 5.29 0.01
N ARG A 36 2.53 5.14 1.28
CA ARG A 36 1.77 5.68 2.43
C ARG A 36 1.58 7.19 2.35
N GLU A 37 2.63 7.91 1.99
CA GLU A 37 2.65 9.38 1.86
C GLU A 37 1.99 9.87 0.57
N GLY A 38 1.56 8.98 -0.32
CA GLY A 38 1.00 9.37 -1.63
C GLY A 38 2.03 9.89 -2.63
N LYS A 39 3.33 9.82 -2.33
CA LYS A 39 4.43 10.23 -3.22
C LYS A 39 4.65 9.27 -4.39
N ARG A 40 4.08 8.06 -4.33
CA ARG A 40 4.17 7.07 -5.40
C ARG A 40 2.90 6.23 -5.50
N ASN A 41 2.44 6.01 -6.73
CA ASN A 41 1.34 5.09 -7.01
C ASN A 41 1.74 3.63 -6.71
N ILE A 42 0.72 2.81 -6.44
CA ILE A 42 0.87 1.37 -6.24
C ILE A 42 1.28 0.72 -7.56
N ASN A 43 2.41 0.01 -7.55
CA ASN A 43 2.89 -0.76 -8.70
C ASN A 43 2.69 -2.26 -8.49
N GLN A 44 2.96 -3.06 -9.52
CA GLN A 44 2.83 -4.52 -9.48
C GLN A 44 3.63 -5.14 -8.32
N LYS A 45 4.86 -4.67 -8.06
CA LYS A 45 5.70 -5.23 -6.99
C LYS A 45 5.07 -5.02 -5.61
N PHE A 46 4.52 -3.83 -5.37
CA PHE A 46 3.78 -3.52 -4.15
C PHE A 46 2.53 -4.39 -4.01
N LEU A 47 1.80 -4.57 -5.11
CA LEU A 47 0.57 -5.34 -5.15
C LEU A 47 0.81 -6.82 -4.84
N VAL A 48 1.79 -7.44 -5.50
CA VAL A 48 2.22 -8.83 -5.22
C VAL A 48 2.74 -8.96 -3.77
N GLY A 49 3.55 -8.01 -3.32
CA GLY A 49 4.07 -8.01 -1.95
C GLY A 49 2.96 -7.97 -0.90
N ALA A 50 1.94 -7.14 -1.09
CA ALA A 50 0.80 -7.08 -0.20
C ALA A 50 0.02 -8.40 -0.16
N ILE A 51 -0.25 -9.02 -1.31
CA ILE A 51 -0.96 -10.31 -1.37
C ILE A 51 -0.18 -11.38 -0.57
N ASN A 52 1.15 -11.40 -0.69
CA ASN A 52 2.00 -12.34 0.04
C ASN A 52 2.06 -12.05 1.54
N ALA A 53 2.05 -10.78 1.95
CA ALA A 53 2.06 -10.38 3.36
C ALA A 53 0.69 -10.62 4.04
N PHE A 54 -0.41 -10.60 3.29
CA PHE A 54 -1.75 -10.78 3.82
C PHE A 54 -2.42 -12.06 3.30
N PRO A 55 -1.88 -13.26 3.60
CA PRO A 55 -2.53 -14.51 3.24
C PRO A 55 -3.90 -14.59 3.93
N GLY A 56 -4.92 -14.97 3.17
CA GLY A 56 -6.31 -15.04 3.63
C GLY A 56 -7.17 -13.81 3.30
N TYR A 57 -6.56 -12.71 2.83
CA TYR A 57 -7.29 -11.54 2.32
C TYR A 57 -7.43 -11.63 0.80
N LYS A 58 -8.59 -11.22 0.28
CA LYS A 58 -8.81 -11.07 -1.16
C LYS A 58 -8.24 -9.74 -1.66
N LEU A 59 -8.11 -9.61 -2.98
CA LEU A 59 -7.55 -8.42 -3.61
C LEU A 59 -8.33 -7.13 -3.23
N ASP A 60 -9.65 -7.22 -3.19
CA ASP A 60 -10.60 -6.14 -2.86
C ASP A 60 -10.63 -5.79 -1.36
N ASP A 61 -10.19 -6.71 -0.51
CA ASP A 61 -9.94 -6.42 0.90
C ASP A 61 -8.68 -5.56 1.08
N LEU A 62 -7.68 -5.73 0.19
CA LEU A 62 -6.39 -5.04 0.27
C LEU A 62 -6.34 -3.74 -0.55
N PHE A 63 -7.07 -3.68 -1.66
CA PHE A 63 -7.01 -2.61 -2.65
C PHE A 63 -8.39 -2.14 -3.07
N TYR A 64 -8.47 -0.88 -3.49
CA TYR A 64 -9.69 -0.30 -4.03
C TYR A 64 -9.38 0.76 -5.08
N LEU A 65 -10.35 1.04 -5.94
CA LEU A 65 -10.26 2.13 -6.92
C LEU A 65 -10.83 3.40 -6.32
N ALA A 66 -10.12 4.50 -6.52
CA ALA A 66 -10.56 5.84 -6.15
C ALA A 66 -10.46 6.79 -7.35
N PRO A 67 -11.27 7.86 -7.39
CA PRO A 67 -11.05 8.96 -8.30
C PRO A 67 -9.64 9.54 -8.10
N GLU A 68 -9.04 10.00 -9.20
CA GLU A 68 -7.82 10.79 -9.13
C GLU A 68 -8.21 12.16 -8.60
N LEU A 69 -7.70 12.54 -7.42
CA LEU A 69 -7.97 13.87 -6.89
C LEU A 69 -7.22 14.90 -7.74
N PRO A 70 -7.84 16.04 -8.08
CA PRO A 70 -7.12 17.11 -8.74
C PRO A 70 -5.98 17.54 -7.82
N THR A 71 -4.74 17.44 -8.30
CA THR A 71 -3.60 18.05 -7.63
C THR A 71 -3.88 19.55 -7.60
N VAL A 72 -4.13 20.12 -6.40
CA VAL A 72 -4.25 21.57 -6.24
C VAL A 72 -2.87 22.15 -6.53
N THR A 73 -2.67 22.56 -7.77
CA THR A 73 -1.53 23.36 -8.18
C THR A 73 -1.84 24.80 -7.75
N ASN A 74 -1.48 25.16 -6.53
CA ASN A 74 -1.43 26.57 -6.16
C ASN A 74 -0.24 27.18 -6.92
N ASN A 75 -0.55 27.87 -8.03
CA ASN A 75 0.39 28.75 -8.74
C ASN A 75 0.69 29.99 -7.91
#